data_AF-A0AAW7QS32-F1
#
_entry.id   AF-A0AAW7QS32-F1
#
_cell.length_a   1.000
_cell.length_b   1.000
_cell.length_c   1.000
_cell.angle_alpha   90.00
_cell.angle_beta   90.00
_cell.angle_gamma   90.00
#
_symmetry.space_group_name_H-M   'P 1'
#
loop_
_entity.id
_entity.type
_entity.pdbx_description
1 polymer ?
#
loop_
_entity_poly.entity_id
_entity_poly.type
_entity_poly.pdbx_seq_one_letter_code
_entity_poly.pdbx_strand_id
1 'polypeptide(L)'
;MLYRLLCVATMMIGVGGYWLIQRRPVSIAQGIIVVDGLSCLVLFSAGLLVLTIPVQWRQVWQLLALIGAMTSGHIAGLAGGLLAATALSRRWDYRLAGLALAGGYLGIGGNAASWWITLSGDGLNSVSFVGLLVGAALAVGALDGAMKRVSSFEPLMALTALAALLRLYSVGPWNLGWQFATLLVGSSLALHAAWRAVTAQHAQDTEVWLQRGISGLALIATGCATPAGVVAVGMLVLHLSVRQLGQPALGIAPWAGWLLTGAVPGSLGFMAFWSVSAAAMAAGIAVLAMVVWATALCLMLAAGRQIGGVRQRRGAMAAIISLAAGLATPILVRWMLRPLSDHLQGGLTPYGAIEPWGWAGLLALDAGSHPAATAPGLVLLIMLGLIGALAWVIIRWRERV
;
A
#
# COMPACT_ATOMS: atom_id res chain seq x y z
N MET A 1 -17.95 -20.78 8.61
CA MET A 1 -16.96 -21.55 7.82
C MET A 1 -16.85 -21.02 6.39
N LEU A 2 -17.97 -20.93 5.64
CA LEU A 2 -18.04 -20.41 4.26
C LEU A 2 -17.30 -19.08 4.03
N TYR A 3 -17.47 -18.10 4.92
CA TYR A 3 -16.80 -16.79 4.83
C TYR A 3 -15.27 -16.89 4.79
N ARG A 4 -14.67 -17.72 5.66
CA ARG A 4 -13.21 -17.88 5.71
C ARG A 4 -12.70 -18.61 4.48
N LEU A 5 -13.46 -19.59 3.97
CA LEU A 5 -13.15 -20.27 2.72
C LEU A 5 -13.16 -19.29 1.54
N LEU A 6 -14.14 -18.38 1.48
CA LEU A 6 -14.15 -17.33 0.46
C LEU A 6 -12.90 -16.44 0.54
N CYS A 7 -12.53 -15.97 1.73
CA CYS A 7 -11.34 -15.12 1.91
C CYS A 7 -10.06 -15.82 1.46
N VAL A 8 -9.89 -17.09 1.87
CA VAL A 8 -8.74 -17.91 1.48
C VAL A 8 -8.76 -18.18 -0.02
N ALA A 9 -9.92 -18.47 -0.61
CA ALA A 9 -10.07 -18.65 -2.05
C ALA A 9 -9.68 -17.37 -2.81
N THR A 10 -10.16 -16.20 -2.39
CA THR A 10 -9.79 -14.91 -3.00
C THR A 10 -8.29 -14.65 -2.92
N MET A 11 -7.67 -14.95 -1.77
CA MET A 11 -6.23 -14.83 -1.59
C MET A 11 -5.47 -15.78 -2.54
N MET A 12 -5.89 -17.04 -2.61
CA MET A 12 -5.28 -18.06 -3.47
C MET A 12 -5.48 -17.75 -4.96
N ILE A 13 -6.61 -17.17 -5.36
CA ILE A 13 -6.85 -16.68 -6.73
C ILE A 13 -5.88 -15.54 -7.05
N GLY A 14 -5.65 -14.62 -6.11
CA GLY A 14 -4.63 -13.57 -6.27
C GLY A 14 -3.23 -14.15 -6.51
N VAL A 15 -2.81 -15.12 -5.68
CA VAL A 15 -1.50 -15.80 -5.83
C VAL A 15 -1.41 -16.60 -7.12
N GLY A 16 -2.42 -17.40 -7.45
CA GLY A 16 -2.47 -18.19 -8.68
C GLY A 16 -2.51 -17.31 -9.93
N GLY A 17 -3.18 -16.16 -9.84
CA GLY A 17 -3.22 -15.16 -10.92
C GLY A 17 -1.84 -14.66 -11.30
N TYR A 18 -0.94 -14.42 -10.33
CA TYR A 18 0.43 -13.99 -10.60
C TYR A 18 1.21 -14.95 -11.50
N TRP A 19 0.94 -16.26 -11.45
CA TRP A 19 1.56 -17.22 -12.37
C TRP A 19 1.08 -17.05 -13.81
N LEU A 20 -0.19 -16.71 -14.00
CA LEU A 20 -0.81 -16.55 -15.32
C LEU A 20 -0.40 -15.24 -16.01
N ILE A 21 -0.18 -14.18 -15.22
CA ILE A 21 0.02 -12.82 -15.74
C ILE A 21 1.49 -12.40 -15.86
N GLN A 22 2.48 -13.28 -15.60
CA GLN A 22 3.90 -12.90 -15.55
C GLN A 22 4.40 -12.15 -16.80
N ARG A 23 3.81 -12.39 -17.97
CA ARG A 23 4.23 -11.79 -19.24
C ARG A 23 3.25 -10.76 -19.81
N ARG A 24 1.96 -10.94 -19.55
CA ARG A 24 0.89 -10.10 -20.11
C ARG A 24 -0.39 -10.23 -19.28
N PRO A 25 -1.25 -9.20 -19.26
CA PRO A 25 -2.55 -9.32 -18.60
C PRO A 25 -3.42 -10.32 -19.34
N VAL A 26 -4.31 -11.00 -18.61
CA VAL A 26 -5.29 -11.93 -19.17
C VAL A 26 -6.60 -11.19 -19.38
N SER A 27 -7.14 -11.28 -20.59
CA SER A 27 -8.42 -10.67 -20.97
C SER A 27 -9.40 -11.76 -21.40
N ILE A 28 -10.62 -11.71 -20.88
CA ILE A 28 -11.70 -12.68 -21.13
C ILE A 28 -12.95 -11.91 -21.55
N ALA A 29 -13.84 -12.57 -22.29
CA ALA A 29 -15.12 -12.02 -22.73
C ALA A 29 -14.95 -10.68 -23.45
N GLN A 30 -14.10 -10.67 -24.50
CA GLN A 30 -13.82 -9.49 -25.32
C GLN A 30 -13.29 -8.28 -24.53
N GLY A 31 -12.62 -8.49 -23.40
CA GLY A 31 -12.06 -7.42 -22.58
C GLY A 31 -12.95 -6.96 -21.43
N ILE A 32 -14.13 -7.54 -21.24
CA ILE A 32 -14.99 -7.23 -20.08
C ILE A 32 -14.30 -7.58 -18.78
N ILE A 33 -13.60 -8.73 -18.75
CA ILE A 33 -12.87 -9.20 -17.59
C ILE A 33 -11.37 -9.13 -17.89
N VAL A 34 -10.64 -8.35 -17.11
CA VAL A 34 -9.19 -8.20 -17.17
C VAL A 34 -8.59 -8.62 -15.84
N VAL A 35 -7.61 -9.52 -15.90
CA VAL A 35 -6.80 -9.93 -14.75
C VAL A 35 -5.38 -9.48 -15.01
N ASP A 36 -4.92 -8.54 -14.20
CA ASP A 36 -3.57 -7.98 -14.25
C ASP A 36 -2.92 -7.94 -12.86
N GLY A 37 -1.73 -7.33 -12.78
CA GLY A 37 -0.95 -7.28 -11.55
C GLY A 37 -1.67 -6.53 -10.42
N LEU A 38 -2.46 -5.51 -10.77
CA LEU A 38 -3.26 -4.76 -9.81
C LEU A 38 -4.44 -5.58 -9.30
N SER A 39 -5.16 -6.28 -10.18
CA SER A 39 -6.22 -7.20 -9.79
C SER A 39 -5.67 -8.27 -8.83
N CYS A 40 -4.54 -8.91 -9.17
CA CYS A 40 -3.92 -9.94 -8.33
C CYS A 40 -3.48 -9.41 -6.96
N LEU A 41 -2.86 -8.22 -6.90
CA LEU A 41 -2.46 -7.60 -5.63
C LEU A 41 -3.66 -7.30 -4.75
N VAL A 42 -4.72 -6.73 -5.34
CA VAL A 42 -5.93 -6.37 -4.60
C VAL A 42 -6.64 -7.61 -4.09
N LEU A 43 -6.79 -8.66 -4.92
CA LEU A 43 -7.39 -9.93 -4.51
C LEU A 43 -6.63 -10.56 -3.34
N PHE A 44 -5.30 -10.64 -3.45
CA PHE A 44 -4.45 -11.16 -2.38
C PHE A 44 -4.63 -10.37 -1.08
N SER A 45 -4.49 -9.04 -1.16
CA SER A 45 -4.51 -8.16 0.01
C SER A 45 -5.90 -8.06 0.63
N ALA A 46 -6.97 -7.98 -0.18
CA ALA A 46 -8.35 -7.94 0.28
C ALA A 46 -8.74 -9.25 0.97
N GLY A 47 -8.38 -10.41 0.39
CA GLY A 47 -8.62 -11.71 1.02
C GLY A 47 -7.95 -11.82 2.39
N LEU A 48 -6.70 -11.34 2.49
CA LEU A 48 -5.93 -11.34 3.73
C LEU A 48 -6.49 -10.35 4.78
N LEU A 49 -6.90 -9.16 4.36
CA LEU A 49 -7.54 -8.15 5.22
C LEU A 49 -8.87 -8.66 5.78
N VAL A 50 -9.76 -9.17 4.93
CA VAL A 50 -11.10 -9.62 5.33
C VAL A 50 -11.01 -10.83 6.28
N LEU A 51 -9.98 -11.67 6.17
CA LEU A 51 -9.73 -12.78 7.10
C LEU A 51 -9.53 -12.35 8.56
N THR A 52 -9.09 -11.11 8.79
CA THR A 52 -8.81 -10.55 10.13
C THR A 52 -10.01 -9.93 10.81
N ILE A 53 -11.07 -9.65 10.05
CA ILE A 53 -12.23 -8.90 10.48
C ILE A 53 -13.33 -9.88 10.94
N PRO A 54 -14.10 -9.58 12.00
CA PRO A 54 -15.25 -10.40 12.37
C PRO A 54 -16.26 -10.51 11.23
N VAL A 55 -16.80 -11.72 11.03
CA VAL A 55 -17.70 -12.06 9.92
C VAL A 55 -18.92 -11.14 9.91
N GLN A 56 -19.04 -10.32 8.87
CA GLN A 56 -20.24 -9.55 8.57
C GLN A 56 -20.60 -9.76 7.11
N TRP A 57 -21.87 -10.06 6.83
CA TRP A 57 -22.36 -10.33 5.46
C TRP A 57 -22.04 -9.19 4.49
N ARG A 58 -22.10 -7.96 4.97
CA ARG A 58 -21.70 -6.76 4.25
C ARG A 58 -20.28 -6.84 3.67
N GLN A 59 -19.31 -7.35 4.42
CA GLN A 59 -17.92 -7.42 3.98
C GLN A 59 -17.72 -8.42 2.85
N VAL A 60 -18.56 -9.48 2.80
CA VAL A 60 -18.60 -10.40 1.66
C VAL A 60 -19.00 -9.65 0.40
N TRP A 61 -20.06 -8.86 0.47
CA TRP A 61 -20.50 -8.04 -0.66
C TRP A 61 -19.49 -6.95 -1.03
N GLN A 62 -18.82 -6.34 -0.05
CA GLN A 62 -17.74 -5.38 -0.32
C GLN A 62 -16.57 -6.05 -1.04
N LEU A 63 -16.19 -7.25 -0.62
CA LEU A 63 -15.16 -8.03 -1.28
C LEU A 63 -15.58 -8.37 -2.71
N LEU A 64 -16.78 -8.93 -2.93
CA LEU A 64 -17.28 -9.27 -4.26
C LEU A 64 -17.36 -8.05 -5.19
N ALA A 65 -17.83 -6.91 -4.68
CA ALA A 65 -17.87 -5.66 -5.43
C ALA A 65 -16.46 -5.17 -5.81
N LEU A 66 -15.49 -5.28 -4.90
CA LEU A 66 -14.09 -4.94 -5.18
C LEU A 66 -13.46 -5.90 -6.21
N ILE A 67 -13.77 -7.20 -6.15
CA ILE A 67 -13.36 -8.18 -7.15
C ILE A 67 -13.88 -7.73 -8.52
N GLY A 68 -15.19 -7.51 -8.63
CA GLY A 68 -15.82 -7.06 -9.87
C GLY A 68 -15.23 -5.76 -10.41
N ALA A 69 -14.98 -4.78 -9.53
CA ALA A 69 -14.36 -3.50 -9.89
C ALA A 69 -12.96 -3.71 -10.49
N MET A 70 -12.09 -4.44 -9.77
CA MET A 70 -10.69 -4.58 -10.14
C MET A 70 -10.45 -5.54 -11.29
N THR A 71 -11.44 -6.40 -11.61
CA THR A 71 -11.37 -7.24 -12.80
C THR A 71 -12.13 -6.66 -13.99
N SER A 72 -12.78 -5.50 -13.86
CA SER A 72 -13.52 -4.92 -14.98
C SER A 72 -12.58 -4.20 -15.94
N GLY A 73 -12.65 -4.56 -17.23
CA GLY A 73 -11.99 -3.79 -18.30
C GLY A 73 -12.80 -2.60 -18.81
N HIS A 74 -13.99 -2.37 -18.24
CA HIS A 74 -14.92 -1.32 -18.65
C HIS A 74 -15.10 -0.28 -17.55
N ILE A 75 -15.03 1.02 -17.89
CA ILE A 75 -15.12 2.12 -16.93
C ILE A 75 -16.39 2.04 -16.09
N ALA A 76 -17.53 1.75 -16.72
CA ALA A 76 -18.81 1.66 -16.00
C ALA A 76 -18.81 0.51 -14.97
N GLY A 77 -18.19 -0.63 -15.29
CA GLY A 77 -18.08 -1.76 -14.37
C GLY A 77 -17.13 -1.46 -13.21
N LEU A 78 -16.00 -0.81 -13.49
CA LEU A 78 -15.08 -0.29 -12.48
C LEU A 78 -15.77 0.70 -11.54
N ALA A 79 -16.41 1.74 -12.08
CA ALA A 79 -17.12 2.75 -11.30
C ALA A 79 -18.27 2.15 -10.47
N GLY A 80 -19.08 1.28 -11.08
CA GLY A 80 -20.18 0.58 -10.39
C GLY A 80 -19.70 -0.32 -9.26
N GLY A 81 -18.62 -1.08 -9.47
CA GLY A 81 -18.02 -1.91 -8.44
C GLY A 81 -17.40 -1.09 -7.30
N LEU A 82 -16.71 0.02 -7.60
CA LEU A 82 -16.18 0.95 -6.60
C LEU A 82 -17.30 1.57 -5.76
N LEU A 83 -18.38 2.02 -6.39
CA LEU A 83 -19.56 2.57 -5.72
C LEU A 83 -20.24 1.51 -4.85
N ALA A 84 -20.43 0.29 -5.35
CA ALA A 84 -21.03 -0.79 -4.57
C ALA A 84 -20.17 -1.15 -3.34
N ALA A 85 -18.85 -1.29 -3.50
CA ALA A 85 -17.95 -1.63 -2.41
C ALA A 85 -17.97 -0.58 -1.28
N THR A 86 -18.09 0.70 -1.64
CA THR A 86 -18.06 1.84 -0.70
C THR A 86 -19.44 2.20 -0.14
N ALA A 87 -20.51 2.06 -0.92
CA ALA A 87 -21.89 2.28 -0.48
C ALA A 87 -22.29 1.34 0.67
N LEU A 88 -21.76 0.12 0.64
CA LEU A 88 -21.91 -0.84 1.71
C LEU A 88 -21.22 -0.39 3.00
N SER A 89 -20.33 0.62 2.99
CA SER A 89 -19.71 1.10 4.21
C SER A 89 -20.70 1.72 5.21
N ARG A 90 -20.36 1.68 6.50
CA ARG A 90 -21.20 2.21 7.59
C ARG A 90 -20.95 3.70 7.77
N ARG A 91 -19.75 4.15 7.40
CA ARG A 91 -19.33 5.53 7.54
C ARG A 91 -19.70 6.29 6.28
N TRP A 92 -20.35 7.43 6.48
CA TRP A 92 -20.73 8.34 5.41
C TRP A 92 -19.51 8.80 4.61
N ASP A 93 -18.39 9.07 5.27
CA ASP A 93 -17.13 9.51 4.64
C ASP A 93 -16.65 8.52 3.57
N TYR A 94 -16.79 7.21 3.80
CA TYR A 94 -16.43 6.19 2.82
C TYR A 94 -17.43 6.09 1.67
N ARG A 95 -18.70 6.40 1.90
CA ARG A 95 -19.70 6.50 0.83
C ARG A 95 -19.42 7.70 -0.07
N LEU A 96 -19.06 8.84 0.52
CA LEU A 96 -18.59 10.02 -0.21
C LEU A 96 -17.33 9.71 -1.02
N ALA A 97 -16.38 8.98 -0.43
CA ALA A 97 -15.20 8.49 -1.15
C ALA A 97 -15.61 7.68 -2.39
N GLY A 98 -16.57 6.77 -2.23
CA GLY A 98 -17.18 5.99 -3.30
C GLY A 98 -17.78 6.81 -4.43
N LEU A 99 -18.60 7.79 -4.08
CA LEU A 99 -19.23 8.69 -5.04
C LEU A 99 -18.18 9.51 -5.81
N ALA A 100 -17.16 10.02 -5.12
CA ALA A 100 -16.08 10.77 -5.75
C ALA A 100 -15.24 9.88 -6.69
N LEU A 101 -14.92 8.65 -6.28
CA LEU A 101 -14.19 7.69 -7.10
C LEU A 101 -14.98 7.27 -8.34
N ALA A 102 -16.24 6.86 -8.14
CA ALA A 102 -17.11 6.43 -9.22
C ALA A 102 -17.42 7.59 -10.18
N GLY A 103 -17.72 8.78 -9.64
CA GLY A 103 -17.96 9.99 -10.42
C GLY A 103 -16.73 10.39 -11.24
N GLY A 104 -15.53 10.27 -10.68
CA GLY A 104 -14.28 10.51 -11.41
C GLY A 104 -14.14 9.59 -12.62
N TYR A 105 -14.33 8.28 -12.43
CA TYR A 105 -14.29 7.30 -13.53
C TYR A 105 -15.42 7.48 -14.56
N LEU A 106 -16.66 7.70 -14.12
CA LEU A 106 -17.76 7.99 -15.04
C LEU A 106 -17.53 9.27 -15.83
N GLY A 107 -16.91 10.29 -15.21
CA GLY A 107 -16.49 11.50 -15.89
C GLY A 107 -15.43 11.26 -16.97
N ILE A 108 -14.53 10.29 -16.78
CA ILE A 108 -13.60 9.87 -17.83
C ILE A 108 -14.38 9.23 -18.97
N GLY A 109 -15.23 8.23 -18.66
CA GLY A 109 -16.01 7.52 -19.67
C GLY A 109 -16.95 8.43 -20.46
N GLY A 110 -17.55 9.43 -19.81
CA GLY A 110 -18.44 10.41 -20.46
C GLY A 110 -17.73 11.39 -21.39
N ASN A 111 -16.41 11.59 -21.23
CA ASN A 111 -15.60 12.45 -22.09
C ASN A 111 -14.73 11.67 -23.09
N ALA A 112 -14.68 10.33 -22.98
CA ALA A 112 -13.88 9.48 -23.83
C ALA A 112 -14.64 9.00 -25.08
N ALA A 113 -13.91 8.73 -26.16
CA ALA A 113 -14.46 8.06 -27.34
C ALA A 113 -14.86 6.60 -27.05
N SER A 114 -14.32 6.00 -25.99
CA SER A 114 -14.57 4.60 -25.62
C SER A 114 -14.66 4.43 -24.11
N TRP A 115 -15.57 3.56 -23.68
CA TRP A 115 -15.72 3.18 -22.26
C TRP A 115 -14.80 2.03 -21.84
N TRP A 116 -14.03 1.48 -22.77
CA TRP A 116 -12.98 0.49 -22.48
C TRP A 116 -11.76 1.19 -21.87
N ILE A 117 -11.30 0.72 -20.71
CA ILE A 117 -10.24 1.38 -19.93
C ILE A 117 -9.01 1.69 -20.79
N THR A 118 -8.56 0.74 -21.60
CA THR A 118 -7.36 0.87 -22.45
C THR A 118 -7.51 1.87 -23.61
N LEU A 119 -8.73 2.31 -23.91
CA LEU A 119 -9.05 3.20 -25.02
C LEU A 119 -9.71 4.51 -24.55
N SER A 120 -9.68 4.78 -23.25
CA SER A 120 -10.42 5.88 -22.62
C SER A 120 -9.55 7.07 -22.20
N GLY A 121 -8.28 7.07 -22.65
CA GLY A 121 -7.29 8.07 -22.24
C GLY A 121 -7.61 9.49 -22.69
N ASP A 122 -8.37 9.64 -23.77
CA ASP A 122 -8.85 10.92 -24.29
C ASP A 122 -9.87 11.60 -23.37
N GLY A 123 -10.61 10.83 -22.57
CA GLY A 123 -11.54 11.36 -21.56
C GLY A 123 -10.86 11.82 -20.26
N LEU A 124 -9.57 11.55 -20.08
CA LEU A 124 -8.84 11.85 -18.85
C LEU A 124 -8.64 13.37 -18.68
N ASN A 125 -9.24 13.94 -17.64
CA ASN A 125 -9.23 15.38 -17.39
C ASN A 125 -9.07 15.71 -15.89
N SER A 126 -8.78 16.98 -15.59
CA SER A 126 -8.49 17.42 -14.22
C SER A 126 -9.67 17.29 -13.27
N VAL A 127 -10.91 17.42 -13.73
CA VAL A 127 -12.09 17.29 -12.87
C VAL A 127 -12.24 15.84 -12.42
N SER A 128 -12.16 14.90 -13.36
CA SER A 128 -12.18 13.47 -13.07
C SER A 128 -11.02 13.05 -12.15
N PHE A 129 -9.82 13.57 -12.41
CA PHE A 129 -8.64 13.31 -11.58
C PHE A 129 -8.83 13.80 -10.14
N VAL A 130 -9.27 15.05 -9.95
CA VAL A 130 -9.51 15.63 -8.63
C VAL A 130 -10.60 14.85 -7.89
N GLY A 131 -11.67 14.42 -8.57
CA GLY A 131 -12.68 13.54 -7.99
C GLY A 131 -12.09 12.23 -7.44
N LEU A 132 -11.22 11.58 -8.23
CA LEU A 132 -10.53 10.36 -7.80
C LEU A 132 -9.59 10.61 -6.62
N LEU A 133 -8.79 11.68 -6.66
CA LEU A 133 -7.86 12.04 -5.60
C LEU A 133 -8.57 12.41 -4.30
N VAL A 134 -9.67 13.17 -4.37
CA VAL A 134 -10.53 13.47 -3.22
C VAL A 134 -11.11 12.17 -2.66
N GLY A 135 -11.65 11.30 -3.51
CA GLY A 135 -12.15 9.99 -3.09
C GLY A 135 -11.11 9.18 -2.34
N ALA A 136 -9.87 9.17 -2.83
CA ALA A 136 -8.78 8.47 -2.16
C ALA A 136 -8.35 9.14 -0.84
N ALA A 137 -8.25 10.46 -0.79
CA ALA A 137 -7.96 11.20 0.43
C ALA A 137 -9.01 10.92 1.52
N LEU A 138 -10.30 10.91 1.15
CA LEU A 138 -11.41 10.56 2.03
C LEU A 138 -11.28 9.13 2.57
N ALA A 139 -11.00 8.15 1.70
CA ALA A 139 -10.82 6.76 2.09
C ALA A 139 -9.61 6.52 3.02
N VAL A 140 -8.56 7.33 2.88
CA VAL A 140 -7.38 7.30 3.76
C VAL A 140 -7.62 8.04 5.08
N GLY A 141 -8.69 8.83 5.20
CA GLY A 141 -9.10 9.47 6.46
C GLY A 141 -8.85 10.98 6.52
N ALA A 142 -8.84 11.69 5.38
CA ALA A 142 -8.65 13.13 5.32
C ALA A 142 -9.65 13.92 6.19
N LEU A 143 -10.94 13.56 6.14
CA LEU A 143 -11.98 14.21 6.96
C LEU A 143 -11.76 14.00 8.45
N ASP A 144 -11.29 12.82 8.84
CA ASP A 144 -11.03 12.53 10.25
C ASP A 144 -9.84 13.34 10.77
N GLY A 145 -8.80 13.52 9.96
CA GLY A 145 -7.68 14.43 10.24
C GLY A 145 -8.16 15.87 10.42
N ALA A 146 -8.91 16.38 9.45
CA ALA A 146 -9.43 17.74 9.45
C ALA A 146 -10.34 18.00 10.66
N MET A 147 -11.22 17.05 10.99
CA MET A 147 -12.15 17.15 12.11
C MET A 147 -11.55 16.71 13.45
N LYS A 148 -10.27 16.32 13.48
CA LYS A 148 -9.57 15.84 14.68
C LYS A 148 -10.27 14.64 15.36
N ARG A 149 -10.97 13.80 14.59
CA ARG A 149 -11.75 12.66 15.08
C ARG A 149 -10.93 11.36 15.01
N VAL A 150 -10.99 10.57 16.07
CA VAL A 150 -10.50 9.19 16.06
C VAL A 150 -11.68 8.27 15.78
N SER A 151 -11.68 7.69 14.59
CA SER A 151 -12.77 6.88 14.06
C SER A 151 -12.20 5.61 13.44
N SER A 152 -13.00 4.54 13.40
CA SER A 152 -12.52 3.25 12.91
C SER A 152 -12.02 3.35 11.47
N PHE A 153 -10.82 2.80 11.24
CA PHE A 153 -10.22 2.71 9.91
C PHE A 153 -10.69 1.43 9.22
N GLU A 154 -11.26 1.54 8.01
CA GLU A 154 -11.61 0.39 7.18
C GLU A 154 -10.50 0.16 6.13
N PRO A 155 -9.55 -0.77 6.34
CA PRO A 155 -8.40 -0.97 5.45
C PRO A 155 -8.82 -1.42 4.04
N LEU A 156 -9.96 -2.10 3.92
CA LEU A 156 -10.52 -2.46 2.62
C LEU A 156 -10.88 -1.21 1.79
N MET A 157 -11.39 -0.13 2.42
CA MET A 157 -11.73 1.10 1.72
C MET A 157 -10.47 1.84 1.25
N ALA A 158 -9.42 1.87 2.08
CA ALA A 158 -8.13 2.42 1.66
C ALA A 158 -7.53 1.62 0.50
N LEU A 159 -7.59 0.28 0.53
CA LEU A 159 -7.17 -0.58 -0.58
C LEU A 159 -7.97 -0.30 -1.86
N THR A 160 -9.29 -0.23 -1.76
CA THR A 160 -10.18 0.10 -2.89
C THR A 160 -9.80 1.42 -3.53
N ALA A 161 -9.57 2.46 -2.72
CA ALA A 161 -9.22 3.79 -3.21
C ALA A 161 -7.81 3.86 -3.82
N LEU A 162 -6.81 3.26 -3.18
CA LEU A 162 -5.44 3.22 -3.70
C LEU A 162 -5.39 2.44 -5.02
N ALA A 163 -6.11 1.32 -5.11
CA ALA A 163 -6.22 0.57 -6.33
C ALA A 163 -6.97 1.34 -7.43
N ALA A 164 -8.03 2.07 -7.07
CA ALA A 164 -8.73 2.96 -7.98
C ALA A 164 -7.80 4.06 -8.53
N LEU A 165 -6.90 4.64 -7.73
CA LEU A 165 -5.91 5.59 -8.24
C LEU A 165 -4.85 4.93 -9.12
N LEU A 166 -4.29 3.79 -8.69
CA LEU A 166 -3.29 3.06 -9.49
C LEU A 166 -3.84 2.63 -10.85
N ARG A 167 -5.11 2.22 -10.91
CA ARG A 167 -5.80 1.83 -12.14
C ARG A 167 -5.86 2.98 -13.16
N LEU A 168 -5.78 4.23 -12.72
CA LEU A 168 -5.77 5.39 -13.60
C LEU A 168 -4.54 5.41 -14.52
N TYR A 169 -3.43 4.77 -14.12
CA TYR A 169 -2.27 4.59 -14.99
C TYR A 169 -2.55 3.69 -16.20
N SER A 170 -3.58 2.84 -16.15
CA SER A 170 -4.04 2.07 -17.32
C SER A 170 -4.87 2.90 -18.31
N VAL A 171 -5.35 4.09 -17.90
CA VAL A 171 -6.18 4.97 -18.74
C VAL A 171 -5.30 5.90 -19.56
N GLY A 172 -4.29 6.51 -18.94
CA GLY A 172 -3.37 7.41 -19.64
C GLY A 172 -2.35 8.10 -18.73
N PRO A 173 -1.41 8.86 -19.32
CA PRO A 173 -0.34 9.52 -18.58
C PRO A 173 -0.85 10.66 -17.70
N TRP A 174 -0.23 10.81 -16.53
CA TRP A 174 -0.54 11.90 -15.61
C TRP A 174 0.29 13.12 -15.92
N ASN A 175 -0.35 14.30 -16.00
CA ASN A 175 0.40 15.56 -16.06
C ASN A 175 1.07 15.88 -14.71
N LEU A 176 2.04 16.80 -14.74
CA LEU A 176 2.82 17.18 -13.56
C LEU A 176 1.95 17.79 -12.44
N GLY A 177 0.88 18.51 -12.79
CA GLY A 177 -0.03 19.10 -11.81
C GLY A 177 -0.77 18.03 -10.98
N TRP A 178 -1.18 16.95 -11.62
CA TRP A 178 -1.83 15.80 -10.97
C TRP A 178 -0.88 15.02 -10.06
N GLN A 179 0.35 14.80 -10.52
CA GLN A 179 1.42 14.20 -9.72
C GLN A 179 1.69 15.05 -8.47
N PHE A 180 1.92 16.35 -8.66
CA PHE A 180 2.17 17.30 -7.57
C PHE A 180 1.01 17.36 -6.57
N ALA A 181 -0.24 17.44 -7.04
CA ALA A 181 -1.42 17.42 -6.17
C ALA A 181 -1.48 16.14 -5.31
N THR A 182 -1.19 14.98 -5.91
CA THR A 182 -1.17 13.69 -5.20
C THR A 182 -0.05 13.65 -4.15
N LEU A 183 1.13 14.16 -4.47
CA LEU A 183 2.25 14.28 -3.54
C LEU A 183 1.92 15.19 -2.36
N LEU A 184 1.31 16.35 -2.60
CA LEU A 184 0.89 17.28 -1.54
C LEU A 184 -0.18 16.68 -0.63
N VAL A 185 -1.21 16.06 -1.22
CA VAL A 185 -2.28 15.40 -0.46
C VAL A 185 -1.71 14.23 0.35
N GLY A 186 -0.89 13.38 -0.26
CA GLY A 186 -0.24 12.27 0.42
C GLY A 186 0.66 12.72 1.57
N SER A 187 1.52 13.72 1.34
CA SER A 187 2.45 14.26 2.34
C SER A 187 1.72 14.89 3.52
N SER A 188 0.70 15.70 3.25
CA SER A 188 -0.09 16.34 4.32
C SER A 188 -0.84 15.30 5.17
N LEU A 189 -1.45 14.29 4.56
CA LEU A 189 -2.12 13.21 5.27
C LEU A 189 -1.14 12.34 6.07
N ALA A 190 -0.02 11.97 5.47
CA ALA A 190 0.97 11.10 6.11
C ALA A 190 1.61 11.78 7.33
N LEU A 191 2.05 13.04 7.18
CA LEU A 191 2.62 13.83 8.27
C LEU A 191 1.60 14.07 9.38
N HIS A 192 0.38 14.46 9.02
CA HIS A 192 -0.67 14.69 10.01
C HIS A 192 -0.96 13.40 10.81
N ALA A 193 -1.13 12.28 10.12
CA ALA A 193 -1.41 11.01 10.76
C ALA A 193 -0.21 10.53 11.61
N ALA A 194 1.03 10.72 11.16
CA ALA A 194 2.21 10.39 11.94
C ALA A 194 2.31 11.22 13.23
N TRP A 195 2.05 12.53 13.14
CA TRP A 195 2.00 13.40 14.32
C TRP A 195 0.92 12.98 15.31
N ARG A 196 -0.28 12.62 14.81
CA ARG A 196 -1.37 12.10 15.62
C ARG A 196 -1.06 10.75 16.25
N ALA A 197 -0.36 9.87 15.54
CA ALA A 197 0.07 8.58 16.08
C ALA A 197 1.06 8.76 17.24
N VAL A 198 2.03 9.68 17.11
CA VAL A 198 3.02 9.94 18.17
C VAL A 198 2.37 10.52 19.42
N THR A 199 1.36 11.37 19.24
CA THR A 199 0.68 12.10 20.33
C THR A 199 -0.50 11.33 20.93
N ALA A 200 -0.93 10.22 20.31
CA ALA A 200 -2.00 9.39 20.82
C ALA A 200 -1.64 8.71 22.15
N GLN A 201 -2.60 8.71 23.09
CA GLN A 201 -2.42 8.11 24.41
C GLN A 201 -2.79 6.64 24.43
N HIS A 202 -3.79 6.23 23.64
CA HIS A 202 -4.26 4.85 23.59
C HIS A 202 -3.64 4.09 22.40
N ALA A 203 -3.34 2.81 22.63
CA ALA A 203 -2.79 1.92 21.60
C ALA A 203 -3.70 1.76 20.38
N GLN A 204 -5.02 1.73 20.59
CA GLN A 204 -6.01 1.64 19.50
C GLN A 204 -6.00 2.89 18.62
N ASP A 205 -6.02 4.07 19.23
CA ASP A 205 -5.96 5.35 18.50
C ASP A 205 -4.65 5.47 17.72
N THR A 206 -3.54 5.07 18.36
CA THR A 206 -2.21 5.05 17.73
C THR A 206 -2.23 4.16 16.48
N GLU A 207 -2.81 2.97 16.56
CA GLU A 207 -2.90 2.04 15.44
C GLU A 207 -3.75 2.56 14.28
N VAL A 208 -4.87 3.23 14.59
CA VAL A 208 -5.70 3.89 13.57
C VAL A 208 -4.90 4.95 12.82
N TRP A 209 -4.18 5.82 13.53
CA TRP A 209 -3.36 6.85 12.90
C TRP A 209 -2.14 6.29 12.16
N LEU A 210 -1.54 5.20 12.65
CA LEU A 210 -0.46 4.50 11.95
C LEU A 210 -0.92 3.99 10.58
N GLN A 211 -2.08 3.35 10.52
CA GLN A 211 -2.64 2.83 9.28
C GLN A 211 -2.95 3.95 8.28
N ARG A 212 -3.52 5.07 8.75
CA ARG A 212 -3.73 6.27 7.94
C ARG A 212 -2.41 6.86 7.43
N GLY A 213 -1.38 6.91 8.27
CA GLY A 213 -0.05 7.40 7.90
C GLY A 213 0.60 6.55 6.81
N ILE A 214 0.53 5.22 6.93
CA ILE A 214 1.03 4.29 5.91
C ILE A 214 0.24 4.44 4.60
N SER A 215 -1.08 4.61 4.66
CA SER A 215 -1.90 4.90 3.47
C SER A 215 -1.60 6.28 2.86
N GLY A 216 -1.25 7.29 3.66
CA GLY A 216 -0.75 8.58 3.19
C GLY A 216 0.58 8.44 2.44
N LEU A 217 1.52 7.65 2.97
CA LEU A 217 2.77 7.30 2.27
C LEU A 217 2.49 6.56 0.96
N ALA A 218 1.43 5.75 0.90
CA ALA A 218 1.02 5.10 -0.34
C ALA A 218 0.56 6.12 -1.38
N LEU A 219 -0.18 7.17 -0.98
CA LEU A 219 -0.53 8.28 -1.88
C LEU A 219 0.73 9.02 -2.37
N ILE A 220 1.72 9.25 -1.51
CA ILE A 220 3.01 9.83 -1.94
C ILE A 220 3.65 8.95 -3.02
N ALA A 221 3.77 7.65 -2.77
CA ALA A 221 4.35 6.71 -3.73
C ALA A 221 3.56 6.63 -5.04
N THR A 222 2.23 6.69 -4.98
CA THR A 222 1.38 6.82 -6.17
C THR A 222 1.71 8.11 -6.92
N GLY A 223 1.83 9.25 -6.23
CA GLY A 223 2.11 10.55 -6.83
C GLY A 223 3.47 10.68 -7.51
N CYS A 224 4.44 9.80 -7.20
CA CYS A 224 5.70 9.73 -7.93
C CYS A 224 5.51 9.35 -9.41
N ALA A 225 4.41 8.67 -9.77
CA ALA A 225 4.11 8.25 -11.14
C ALA A 225 5.26 7.50 -11.85
N THR A 226 5.99 6.69 -11.09
CA THR A 226 7.10 5.84 -11.56
C THR A 226 6.79 4.37 -11.30
N PRO A 227 7.38 3.42 -12.04
CA PRO A 227 7.38 2.00 -11.68
C PRO A 227 7.82 1.75 -10.24
N ALA A 228 8.86 2.47 -9.77
CA ALA A 228 9.31 2.43 -8.38
C ALA A 228 8.19 2.82 -7.38
N GLY A 229 7.43 3.88 -7.68
CA GLY A 229 6.30 4.32 -6.87
C GLY A 229 5.20 3.26 -6.78
N VAL A 230 4.85 2.63 -7.91
CA VAL A 230 3.85 1.55 -7.94
C VAL A 230 4.28 0.35 -7.08
N VAL A 231 5.55 -0.06 -7.19
CA VAL A 231 6.14 -1.13 -6.35
C VAL A 231 6.08 -0.74 -4.86
N ALA A 232 6.41 0.51 -4.53
CA ALA A 232 6.34 1.01 -3.15
C ALA A 232 4.92 0.98 -2.58
N VAL A 233 3.90 1.35 -3.36
CA VAL A 233 2.49 1.21 -2.96
C VAL A 233 2.16 -0.25 -2.66
N GLY A 234 2.59 -1.19 -3.52
CA GLY A 234 2.41 -2.61 -3.28
C GLY A 234 3.01 -3.09 -1.97
N MET A 235 4.25 -2.67 -1.67
CA MET A 235 4.92 -2.97 -0.39
C MET A 235 4.18 -2.40 0.83
N LEU A 236 3.67 -1.17 0.75
CA LEU A 236 2.89 -0.55 1.83
C LEU A 236 1.56 -1.25 2.06
N VAL A 237 0.86 -1.66 0.98
CA VAL A 237 -0.38 -2.43 1.08
C VAL A 237 -0.14 -3.79 1.73
N LEU A 238 0.94 -4.49 1.38
CA LEU A 238 1.32 -5.73 2.05
C LEU A 238 1.64 -5.49 3.53
N HIS A 239 2.39 -4.43 3.84
CA HIS A 239 2.72 -4.07 5.21
C HIS A 239 1.47 -3.78 6.05
N LEU A 240 0.51 -3.00 5.53
CA LEU A 240 -0.78 -2.76 6.17
C LEU A 240 -1.52 -4.08 6.44
N SER A 241 -1.53 -4.97 5.46
CA SER A 241 -2.26 -6.23 5.55
C SER A 241 -1.64 -7.18 6.60
N VAL A 242 -0.31 -7.26 6.67
CA VAL A 242 0.41 -8.02 7.71
C VAL A 242 0.22 -7.39 9.10
N ARG A 243 0.21 -6.06 9.19
CA ARG A 243 -0.03 -5.36 10.47
C ARG A 243 -1.43 -5.63 11.00
N GLN A 244 -2.43 -5.65 10.13
CA GLN A 244 -3.82 -6.02 10.48
C GLN A 244 -3.93 -7.47 10.95
N LEU A 245 -3.18 -8.42 10.36
CA LEU A 245 -3.11 -9.81 10.86
C LEU A 245 -2.56 -9.88 12.28
N GLY A 246 -1.60 -9.00 12.61
CA GLY A 246 -0.95 -8.96 13.91
C GLY A 246 -1.79 -8.34 15.03
N GLN A 247 -2.78 -7.51 14.68
CA GLN A 247 -3.66 -6.77 15.59
C GLN A 247 -2.90 -6.13 16.77
N PRO A 248 -1.89 -5.28 16.51
CA PRO A 248 -0.94 -4.91 17.55
C PRO A 248 -1.54 -4.11 18.71
N ALA A 249 -2.64 -3.41 18.47
CA ALA A 249 -3.39 -2.70 19.49
C ALA A 249 -4.01 -3.60 20.59
N LEU A 250 -4.10 -4.92 20.37
CA LEU A 250 -4.63 -5.89 21.35
C LEU A 250 -3.55 -6.43 22.31
N GLY A 251 -2.30 -6.02 22.16
CA GLY A 251 -1.17 -6.47 22.99
C GLY A 251 -0.34 -7.56 22.32
N ILE A 252 0.98 -7.38 22.34
CA ILE A 252 1.93 -8.19 21.55
C ILE A 252 3.26 -8.33 22.27
N ALA A 253 3.93 -9.47 22.07
CA ALA A 253 5.24 -9.72 22.64
C ALA A 253 6.27 -8.68 22.13
N PRO A 254 7.19 -8.17 22.96
CA PRO A 254 8.07 -7.07 22.58
C PRO A 254 8.84 -7.26 21.27
N TRP A 255 9.45 -8.44 21.09
CA TRP A 255 10.19 -8.79 19.87
C TRP A 255 9.30 -8.74 18.61
N ALA A 256 8.05 -9.20 18.72
CA ALA A 256 7.09 -9.17 17.62
C ALA A 256 6.68 -7.72 17.34
N GLY A 257 6.55 -6.89 18.38
CA GLY A 257 6.22 -5.47 18.28
C GLY A 257 7.21 -4.74 17.41
N TRP A 258 8.49 -4.90 17.74
CA TRP A 258 9.60 -4.32 16.98
C TRP A 258 9.58 -4.71 15.50
N LEU A 259 9.36 -5.98 15.17
CA LEU A 259 9.28 -6.46 13.78
C LEU A 259 8.10 -5.90 12.97
N LEU A 260 7.05 -5.41 13.65
CA LEU A 260 5.88 -4.79 13.00
C LEU A 260 5.97 -3.26 12.94
N THR A 261 6.86 -2.62 13.69
CA THR A 261 7.06 -1.16 13.64
C THR A 261 7.59 -0.64 12.31
N GLY A 262 8.30 -1.50 11.55
CA GLY A 262 9.09 -1.11 10.40
C GLY A 262 10.46 -0.51 10.74
N ALA A 263 10.83 -0.40 12.02
CA ALA A 263 12.16 0.07 12.43
C ALA A 263 13.26 -0.97 12.24
N VAL A 264 12.91 -2.26 12.30
CA VAL A 264 13.89 -3.35 12.18
C VAL A 264 14.27 -3.55 10.72
N PRO A 265 15.55 -3.37 10.35
CA PRO A 265 16.03 -3.64 9.00
C PRO A 265 15.67 -5.07 8.55
N GLY A 266 15.27 -5.22 7.29
CA GLY A 266 14.85 -6.51 6.73
C GLY A 266 13.43 -6.94 7.12
N SER A 267 12.70 -6.17 7.93
CA SER A 267 11.25 -6.33 8.08
C SER A 267 10.50 -5.76 6.86
N LEU A 268 9.29 -6.26 6.60
CA LEU A 268 8.44 -5.78 5.52
C LEU A 268 8.14 -4.27 5.66
N GLY A 269 7.91 -3.80 6.89
CA GLY A 269 7.66 -2.38 7.15
C GLY A 269 8.87 -1.50 6.81
N PHE A 270 10.07 -1.93 7.18
CA PHE A 270 11.29 -1.21 6.83
C PHE A 270 11.47 -1.12 5.32
N MET A 271 11.32 -2.26 4.62
CA MET A 271 11.45 -2.31 3.17
C MET A 271 10.37 -1.49 2.46
N ALA A 272 9.16 -1.40 3.02
CA ALA A 272 8.09 -0.55 2.50
C ALA A 272 8.38 0.95 2.71
N PHE A 273 8.90 1.38 3.86
CA PHE A 273 9.26 2.78 4.06
C PHE A 273 10.48 3.19 3.22
N TRP A 274 11.47 2.31 3.13
CA TRP A 274 12.61 2.49 2.25
C TRP A 274 12.17 2.59 0.79
N SER A 275 11.26 1.75 0.31
CA SER A 275 10.83 1.76 -1.10
C SER A 275 10.12 3.06 -1.49
N VAL A 276 9.36 3.68 -0.58
CA VAL A 276 8.75 5.00 -0.82
C VAL A 276 9.83 6.08 -0.93
N SER A 277 10.80 6.08 -0.02
CA SER A 277 11.94 7.02 -0.08
C SER A 277 12.74 6.82 -1.36
N ALA A 278 12.97 5.57 -1.74
CA ALA A 278 13.68 5.20 -2.96
C ALA A 278 12.92 5.65 -4.21
N ALA A 279 11.59 5.49 -4.24
CA ALA A 279 10.75 5.99 -5.33
C ALA A 279 10.79 7.52 -5.44
N ALA A 280 10.81 8.24 -4.31
CA ALA A 280 10.97 9.70 -4.30
C ALA A 280 12.34 10.14 -4.84
N MET A 281 13.42 9.46 -4.45
CA MET A 281 14.77 9.69 -4.98
C MET A 281 14.84 9.39 -6.49
N ALA A 282 14.25 8.27 -6.91
CA ALA A 282 14.21 7.86 -8.30
C ALA A 282 13.39 8.82 -9.19
N ALA A 283 12.39 9.50 -8.61
CA ALA A 283 11.66 10.58 -9.24
C ALA A 283 12.41 11.94 -9.21
N GLY A 284 13.61 12.00 -8.63
CA GLY A 284 14.44 13.21 -8.54
C GLY A 284 14.01 14.19 -7.45
N ILE A 285 13.16 13.78 -6.50
CA ILE A 285 12.60 14.67 -5.47
C ILE A 285 13.23 14.37 -4.11
N ALA A 286 14.50 14.78 -3.92
CA ALA A 286 15.25 14.50 -2.68
C ALA A 286 14.57 15.05 -1.41
N VAL A 287 13.94 16.22 -1.51
CA VAL A 287 13.18 16.83 -0.39
C VAL A 287 12.03 15.92 0.04
N LEU A 288 11.35 15.27 -0.90
CA LEU A 288 10.27 14.33 -0.60
C LEU A 288 10.80 13.08 0.11
N ALA A 289 11.97 12.57 -0.28
CA ALA A 289 12.62 11.45 0.41
C ALA A 289 12.89 11.78 1.90
N MET A 290 13.32 13.00 2.20
CA MET A 290 13.48 13.48 3.59
C MET A 290 12.14 13.51 4.34
N VAL A 291 11.09 14.03 3.71
CA VAL A 291 9.73 14.07 4.30
C VAL A 291 9.22 12.66 4.58
N VAL A 292 9.43 11.72 3.65
CA VAL A 292 9.05 10.31 3.78
C VAL A 292 9.76 9.68 4.97
N TRP A 293 11.08 9.86 5.11
CA TRP A 293 11.82 9.32 6.25
C TRP A 293 11.42 9.95 7.58
N ALA A 294 11.24 11.27 7.63
CA ALA A 294 10.76 11.94 8.84
C ALA A 294 9.40 11.35 9.27
N THR A 295 8.48 11.18 8.32
CA THR A 295 7.18 10.57 8.56
C THR A 295 7.32 9.12 9.02
N ALA A 296 8.13 8.31 8.34
CA ALA A 296 8.36 6.92 8.68
C ALA A 296 8.96 6.75 10.08
N LEU A 297 9.93 7.58 10.47
CA LEU A 297 10.51 7.60 11.81
C LEU A 297 9.47 7.96 12.89
N CYS A 298 8.60 8.93 12.62
CA CYS A 298 7.48 9.23 13.52
C CYS A 298 6.52 8.05 13.68
N LEU A 299 6.18 7.35 12.58
CA LEU A 299 5.34 6.15 12.62
C LEU A 299 6.03 5.01 13.38
N MET A 300 7.32 4.78 13.15
CA MET A 300 8.12 3.79 13.88
C MET A 300 8.16 4.09 15.37
N LEU A 301 8.38 5.36 15.75
CA LEU A 301 8.39 5.82 17.13
C LEU A 301 7.02 5.60 17.81
N ALA A 302 5.95 6.01 17.13
CA ALA A 302 4.59 5.83 17.63
C ALA A 302 4.26 4.35 17.84
N ALA A 303 4.63 3.48 16.89
CA ALA A 303 4.46 2.04 17.02
C ALA A 303 5.32 1.46 18.16
N GLY A 304 6.57 1.93 18.31
CA GLY A 304 7.50 1.52 19.36
C GLY A 304 7.01 1.83 20.78
N ARG A 305 6.38 3.00 20.97
CA ARG A 305 5.79 3.41 22.25
C ARG A 305 4.69 2.47 22.75
N GLN A 306 4.00 1.79 21.83
CA GLN A 306 2.88 0.90 22.15
C GLN A 306 3.33 -0.57 22.30
N ILE A 307 4.64 -0.84 22.31
CA ILE A 307 5.17 -2.18 22.53
C ILE A 307 5.04 -2.54 24.00
N GLY A 308 4.00 -3.29 24.33
CA GLY A 308 3.75 -3.86 25.65
C GLY A 308 2.50 -4.72 25.65
N GLY A 309 2.51 -5.82 26.41
CA GLY A 309 1.32 -6.67 26.57
C GLY A 309 1.61 -8.17 26.65
N VAL A 310 0.53 -8.94 26.78
CA VAL A 310 0.57 -10.41 26.89
C VAL A 310 0.86 -11.04 25.53
N ARG A 311 1.65 -12.12 25.52
CA ARG A 311 2.05 -12.85 24.31
C ARG A 311 0.83 -13.38 23.55
N GLN A 312 0.52 -12.77 22.40
CA GLN A 312 -0.49 -13.28 21.46
C GLN A 312 0.14 -14.05 20.29
N ARG A 313 -0.47 -15.19 19.93
CA ARG A 313 -0.02 -16.04 18.81
C ARG A 313 -0.12 -15.32 17.46
N ARG A 314 -1.14 -14.48 17.27
CA ARG A 314 -1.34 -13.71 16.02
C ARG A 314 -0.25 -12.66 15.78
N GLY A 315 0.08 -11.87 16.81
CA GLY A 315 1.17 -10.90 16.73
C GLY A 315 2.52 -11.54 16.42
N ALA A 316 2.83 -12.69 17.04
CA ALA A 316 4.04 -13.45 16.74
C ALA A 316 4.08 -13.97 15.29
N MET A 317 2.95 -14.51 14.80
CA MET A 317 2.86 -14.99 13.42
C MET A 317 3.02 -13.84 12.41
N ALA A 318 2.35 -12.71 12.64
CA ALA A 318 2.48 -11.53 11.77
C ALA A 318 3.90 -10.97 11.77
N ALA A 319 4.60 -10.97 12.91
CA ALA A 319 5.99 -10.56 13.00
C ALA A 319 6.92 -11.49 12.20
N ILE A 320 6.72 -12.80 12.27
CA ILE A 320 7.46 -13.77 11.46
C ILE A 320 7.17 -13.56 9.97
N ILE A 321 5.91 -13.37 9.59
CA ILE A 321 5.52 -13.06 8.21
C ILE A 321 6.17 -11.75 7.74
N SER A 322 6.18 -10.70 8.58
CA SER A 322 6.83 -9.42 8.29
C SER A 322 8.31 -9.59 8.03
N LEU A 323 9.02 -10.35 8.87
CA LEU A 323 10.44 -10.61 8.71
C LEU A 323 10.71 -11.45 7.44
N ALA A 324 9.97 -12.55 7.26
CA ALA A 324 10.12 -13.41 6.09
C ALA A 324 9.84 -12.66 4.78
N ALA A 325 8.78 -11.86 4.73
CA ALA A 325 8.43 -11.04 3.57
C ALA A 325 9.47 -9.94 3.31
N GLY A 326 9.99 -9.29 4.36
CA GLY A 326 11.04 -8.28 4.22
C GLY A 326 12.36 -8.86 3.71
N LEU A 327 12.77 -10.05 4.18
CA LEU A 327 13.93 -10.78 3.65
C LEU A 327 13.69 -11.27 2.21
N ALA A 328 12.45 -11.70 1.90
CA ALA A 328 12.04 -12.12 0.58
C ALA A 328 11.68 -10.96 -0.37
N THR A 329 11.92 -9.70 0.02
CA THR A 329 11.52 -8.54 -0.81
C THR A 329 12.05 -8.60 -2.25
N PRO A 330 13.30 -9.01 -2.54
CA PRO A 330 13.76 -9.15 -3.93
C PRO A 330 12.90 -10.11 -4.76
N ILE A 331 12.43 -11.20 -4.15
CA ILE A 331 11.56 -12.18 -4.79
C ILE A 331 10.15 -11.59 -4.97
N LEU A 332 9.61 -10.93 -3.94
CA LEU A 332 8.30 -10.27 -4.00
C LEU A 332 8.26 -9.18 -5.07
N VAL A 333 9.30 -8.35 -5.15
CA VAL A 333 9.42 -7.32 -6.18
C VAL A 333 9.43 -7.96 -7.56
N ARG A 334 10.27 -8.98 -7.79
CA ARG A 334 10.39 -9.63 -9.10
C ARG A 334 9.12 -10.34 -9.55
N TRP A 335 8.51 -11.13 -8.68
CA TRP A 335 7.42 -12.04 -9.06
C TRP A 335 6.03 -11.41 -8.91
N MET A 336 5.88 -10.51 -7.95
CA MET A 336 4.57 -9.97 -7.57
C MET A 336 4.39 -8.52 -7.98
N LEU A 337 5.38 -7.66 -7.70
CA LEU A 337 5.22 -6.21 -7.87
C LEU A 337 5.69 -5.69 -9.24
N ARG A 338 6.60 -6.39 -9.92
CA ARG A 338 7.02 -6.05 -11.28
C ARG A 338 5.89 -6.23 -12.31
N PRO A 339 5.12 -7.34 -12.31
CA PRO A 339 3.94 -7.44 -13.18
C PRO A 339 2.92 -6.34 -12.92
N LEU A 340 2.81 -5.84 -11.68
CA LEU A 340 1.96 -4.70 -11.36
C LEU A 340 2.43 -3.43 -12.07
N SER A 341 3.72 -3.08 -11.97
CA SER A 341 4.23 -1.89 -12.67
C SER A 341 4.16 -2.05 -14.18
N ASP A 342 4.50 -3.23 -14.71
CA ASP A 342 4.57 -3.51 -16.15
C ASP A 342 3.20 -3.39 -16.82
N HIS A 343 2.14 -3.87 -16.17
CA HIS A 343 0.77 -3.75 -16.70
C HIS A 343 0.17 -2.34 -16.57
N LEU A 344 0.75 -1.48 -15.71
CA LEU A 344 0.30 -0.10 -15.53
C LEU A 344 1.12 0.91 -16.35
N GLN A 345 2.12 0.47 -17.13
CA GLN A 345 3.08 1.36 -17.82
C GLN A 345 2.44 2.38 -18.77
N GLY A 346 1.21 2.16 -19.25
CA GLY A 346 0.52 3.07 -20.18
C GLY A 346 0.38 4.52 -19.70
N GLY A 347 0.52 4.77 -18.39
CA GLY A 347 0.43 6.11 -17.81
C GLY A 347 1.58 6.49 -16.86
N LEU A 348 2.58 5.62 -16.71
CA LEU A 348 3.75 5.88 -15.87
C LEU A 348 4.78 6.72 -16.63
N THR A 349 5.52 7.54 -15.90
CA THR A 349 6.72 8.17 -16.45
C THR A 349 7.78 7.08 -16.71
N PRO A 350 8.65 7.24 -17.72
CA PRO A 350 9.70 6.26 -18.02
C PRO A 350 10.80 6.21 -16.94
N TYR A 351 10.72 7.07 -15.93
CA TYR A 351 11.75 7.27 -14.92
C TYR A 351 11.50 6.38 -13.71
N GLY A 352 12.57 5.92 -13.08
CA GLY A 352 12.52 5.36 -11.74
C GLY A 352 12.06 3.92 -11.64
N ALA A 353 12.99 2.98 -11.44
CA ALA A 353 12.69 1.56 -11.25
C ALA A 353 13.26 1.04 -9.93
N ILE A 354 12.57 0.10 -9.27
CA ILE A 354 13.14 -0.67 -8.15
C ILE A 354 13.41 -2.07 -8.68
N GLU A 355 14.69 -2.45 -8.73
CA GLU A 355 15.13 -3.73 -9.25
C GLU A 355 15.84 -4.57 -8.18
N PRO A 356 15.69 -5.91 -8.23
CA PRO A 356 16.52 -6.80 -7.43
C PRO A 356 17.99 -6.68 -7.84
N TRP A 357 18.90 -6.49 -6.88
CA TRP A 357 20.34 -6.45 -7.13
C TRP A 357 21.07 -7.47 -6.26
N GLY A 358 22.00 -8.23 -6.85
CA GLY A 358 22.56 -9.45 -6.26
C GLY A 358 23.18 -9.28 -4.87
N TRP A 359 23.81 -8.14 -4.57
CA TRP A 359 24.52 -7.91 -3.30
C TRP A 359 23.85 -6.86 -2.40
N ALA A 360 23.16 -5.89 -3.02
CA ALA A 360 22.43 -4.83 -2.32
C ALA A 360 20.98 -5.22 -1.98
N GLY A 361 20.48 -6.37 -2.44
CA GLY A 361 19.10 -6.77 -2.25
C GLY A 361 18.15 -6.04 -3.20
N LEU A 362 17.99 -4.72 -3.03
CA LEU A 362 17.23 -3.86 -3.94
C LEU A 362 18.02 -2.62 -4.30
N LEU A 363 17.84 -2.17 -5.52
CA LEU A 363 18.45 -0.97 -6.07
C LEU A 363 17.38 -0.15 -6.76
N ALA A 364 17.29 1.13 -6.40
CA ALA A 364 16.44 2.09 -7.06
C ALA A 364 17.27 2.83 -8.10
N LEU A 365 16.83 2.77 -9.34
CA LEU A 365 17.46 3.42 -10.49
C LEU A 365 16.72 4.72 -10.79
N ASP A 366 17.44 5.77 -11.16
CA ASP A 366 16.86 6.99 -11.70
C ASP A 366 16.55 6.88 -13.20
N ALA A 367 16.14 8.00 -13.81
CA ALA A 367 15.89 8.15 -15.23
C ALA A 367 17.07 7.74 -16.14
N GLY A 368 18.30 7.89 -15.68
CA GLY A 368 19.53 7.57 -16.41
C GLY A 368 20.03 6.14 -16.18
N SER A 369 19.25 5.29 -15.51
CA SER A 369 19.71 3.99 -15.01
C SER A 369 20.90 4.10 -14.05
N HIS A 370 21.05 5.24 -13.36
CA HIS A 370 22.02 5.41 -12.31
C HIS A 370 21.43 5.02 -10.95
N PRO A 371 22.22 4.41 -10.06
CA PRO A 371 21.75 4.03 -8.73
C PRO A 371 21.42 5.27 -7.89
N ALA A 372 20.13 5.46 -7.59
CA ALA A 372 19.61 6.55 -6.76
C ALA A 372 19.53 6.16 -5.28
N ALA A 373 19.22 4.90 -4.97
CA ALA A 373 19.21 4.37 -3.61
C ALA A 373 19.47 2.87 -3.58
N THR A 374 20.09 2.38 -2.51
CA THR A 374 20.26 0.95 -2.25
C THR A 374 19.59 0.58 -0.93
N ALA A 375 18.88 -0.55 -0.92
CA ALA A 375 18.39 -1.13 0.33
C ALA A 375 19.54 -1.87 1.01
N PRO A 376 19.55 -2.03 2.33
CA PRO A 376 20.46 -2.97 2.96
C PRO A 376 20.09 -4.39 2.52
N GLY A 377 21.01 -5.04 1.79
CA GLY A 377 20.92 -6.45 1.45
C GLY A 377 21.18 -7.36 2.67
N LEU A 378 21.09 -8.68 2.44
CA LEU A 378 21.38 -9.72 3.44
C LEU A 378 22.75 -9.52 4.11
N VAL A 379 23.75 -9.04 3.37
CA VAL A 379 25.11 -8.77 3.87
C VAL A 379 25.12 -7.60 4.88
N LEU A 380 24.40 -6.52 4.60
CA LEU A 380 24.29 -5.37 5.52
C LEU A 380 23.47 -5.73 6.77
N LEU A 381 22.45 -6.57 6.61
CA LEU A 381 21.70 -7.14 7.75
C LEU A 381 22.58 -8.06 8.61
N ILE A 382 23.41 -8.89 7.99
CA ILE A 382 24.39 -9.71 8.69
C ILE A 382 25.40 -8.81 9.43
N MET A 383 25.92 -7.76 8.79
CA MET A 383 26.82 -6.81 9.46
C MET A 383 26.16 -6.09 10.64
N LEU A 384 24.92 -5.61 10.50
CA LEU A 384 24.17 -4.99 11.59
C LEU A 384 23.91 -5.97 12.74
N GLY A 385 23.60 -7.22 12.41
CA GLY A 385 23.48 -8.31 13.39
C GLY A 385 24.81 -8.60 14.09
N LEU A 386 25.92 -8.59 13.36
CA LEU A 386 27.26 -8.84 13.87
C LEU A 386 27.73 -7.70 14.78
N ILE A 387 27.47 -6.45 14.40
CA ILE A 387 27.72 -5.25 15.22
C ILE A 387 26.85 -5.26 16.47
N GLY A 388 25.56 -5.60 16.34
CA GLY A 388 24.65 -5.73 17.48
C GLY A 388 25.06 -6.83 18.45
N ALA A 389 25.51 -7.98 17.94
CA ALA A 389 26.06 -9.07 18.74
C ALA A 389 27.37 -8.65 19.44
N LEU A 390 28.26 -7.94 18.75
CA LEU A 390 29.48 -7.39 19.33
C LEU A 390 29.17 -6.40 20.46
N ALA A 391 28.24 -5.48 20.22
CA ALA A 391 27.80 -4.51 21.22
C ALA A 391 27.17 -5.19 22.45
N TRP A 392 26.36 -6.23 22.24
CA TRP A 392 25.77 -7.03 23.33
C TRP A 392 26.83 -7.77 24.14
N VAL A 393 27.82 -8.39 23.48
CA VAL A 393 28.94 -9.06 24.15
C VAL A 393 29.76 -8.05 24.97
N ILE A 394 30.05 -6.87 24.42
CA ILE A 394 30.78 -5.80 25.12
C ILE A 394 30.02 -5.36 26.37
N ILE A 395 28.70 -5.14 26.27
CA ILE A 395 27.85 -4.75 27.42
C ILE A 395 27.88 -5.83 28.51
N ARG A 396 27.69 -7.11 28.14
CA ARG A 396 27.72 -8.25 29.07
C ARG A 396 29.09 -8.49 29.69
N TRP A 397 30.16 -8.19 28.97
CA TRP A 397 31.52 -8.30 29.49
C TRP A 397 31.80 -7.21 30.53
N ARG A 398 31.29 -6.00 30.29
CA ARG A 398 31.37 -4.87 31.23
C ARG A 398 30.54 -5.02 32.50
N GLU A 399 29.51 -5.85 32.48
CA GLU A 399 28.71 -6.21 33.67
C GLU A 399 29.35 -7.31 34.52
N ARG A 400 30.40 -7.98 34.02
CA ARG A 400 31.12 -9.07 34.71
C ARG A 400 32.50 -8.67 35.26
N VAL A 401 32.98 -7.48 34.90
CA VAL A 401 34.17 -6.82 35.45
C VAL A 401 33.68 -5.74 36.40
#